data_AF-A0A7S3I5C2-F1
#
_entry.id   AF-A0A7S3I5C2-F1
#
_cell.length_a   1.000
_cell.length_b   1.000
_cell.length_c   1.000
_cell.angle_alpha   90.00
_cell.angle_beta   90.00
_cell.angle_gamma   90.00
#
_symmetry.space_group_name_H-M   'P 1'
#
loop_
_entity.id
_entity.type
_entity.pdbx_description
1 polymer ?
#
loop_
_entity_poly.entity_id
_entity_poly.type
_entity_poly.pdbx_seq_one_letter_code
_entity_poly.pdbx_strand_id
1 'polypeptide(L)'
;PNTIKSINLLSPNEVAAVHRNVREFKRMLFSMTVMHAVINHRERFGSFGWSQPYFFSPNDLQISIKMLAEMCQSQQVAGRIPLKLLRYIVGVINYGGKLTHQE
;
A
#
# COMPACT_ATOMS: atom_id res chain seq x y z
N PRO A 1 8.13 -12.40 10.54
CA PRO A 1 6.83 -11.82 10.08
C PRO A 1 6.97 -11.17 8.70
N ASN A 2 6.07 -11.45 7.77
CA ASN A 2 6.11 -10.87 6.41
C ASN A 2 6.07 -9.33 6.44
N THR A 3 5.51 -8.72 7.49
CA THR A 3 5.52 -7.26 7.72
C THR A 3 6.94 -6.68 7.81
N ILE A 4 7.87 -7.36 8.50
CA ILE A 4 9.28 -6.91 8.60
C ILE A 4 9.99 -7.11 7.25
N LYS A 5 9.66 -8.16 6.51
CA LYS A 5 10.20 -8.33 5.15
C LYS A 5 9.70 -7.20 4.24
N SER A 6 8.41 -6.86 4.34
CA SER A 6 7.78 -5.82 3.54
C SER A 6 8.26 -4.41 3.88
N ILE A 7 8.61 -4.12 5.13
CA ILE A 7 9.18 -2.82 5.51
C ILE A 7 10.63 -2.67 5.01
N ASN A 8 11.39 -3.76 4.97
CA ASN A 8 12.76 -3.78 4.47
C ASN A 8 12.88 -3.64 2.95
N LEU A 9 11.76 -3.78 2.21
CA LEU A 9 11.70 -3.52 0.77
C LEU A 9 11.72 -2.02 0.42
N LEU A 10 11.63 -1.15 1.42
CA LEU A 10 11.56 0.29 1.25
C LEU A 10 12.94 0.89 1.49
N SER A 11 13.37 1.80 0.61
CA SER A 11 14.60 2.53 0.84
C SER A 11 14.45 3.43 2.06
N PRO A 12 15.31 3.32 3.09
CA PRO A 12 15.28 4.21 4.25
C PRO A 12 15.33 5.69 3.85
N ASN A 13 16.00 6.00 2.74
CA ASN A 13 16.14 7.34 2.20
C ASN A 13 14.81 7.89 1.65
N GLU A 14 14.00 7.05 0.99
CA GLU A 14 12.68 7.45 0.47
C GLU A 14 11.70 7.75 1.61
N VAL A 15 11.75 6.94 2.67
CA VAL A 15 10.94 7.14 3.87
C VAL A 15 11.37 8.42 4.61
N ALA A 16 12.67 8.67 4.69
CA ALA A 16 13.24 9.85 5.35
C ALA A 16 13.00 11.15 4.56
N ALA A 17 12.81 11.09 3.24
CA ALA A 17 12.53 12.25 2.41
C ALA A 17 11.18 12.94 2.71
N VAL A 18 10.24 12.22 3.33
CA VAL A 18 8.93 12.75 3.70
C VAL A 18 9.05 13.63 4.95
N HIS A 19 8.93 14.94 4.76
CA HIS A 19 9.08 15.96 5.82
C HIS A 19 7.76 16.68 6.18
N ARG A 20 6.69 16.49 5.39
CA ARG A 20 5.34 17.00 5.67
C ARG A 20 4.41 15.86 6.08
N ASN A 21 3.46 16.13 6.98
CA ASN A 21 2.48 15.14 7.45
C ASN A 21 3.13 13.81 7.91
N VAL A 22 4.31 13.90 8.55
CA VAL A 22 5.18 12.73 8.83
C VAL A 22 4.50 11.71 9.73
N ARG A 23 3.69 12.17 10.69
CA ARG A 23 2.96 11.29 11.61
C ARG A 23 1.92 10.47 10.87
N GLU A 24 1.17 11.11 9.99
CA GLU A 24 0.12 10.50 9.17
C GLU A 24 0.76 9.53 8.16
N PHE A 25 1.86 9.95 7.51
CA PHE A 25 2.65 9.10 6.64
C PHE A 25 3.09 7.81 7.33
N LYS A 26 3.73 7.89 8.51
CA LYS A 26 4.19 6.70 9.26
C LYS A 26 3.03 5.78 9.66
N ARG A 27 1.89 6.33 10.07
CA ARG A 27 0.69 5.55 10.40
C ARG A 27 0.12 4.82 9.17
N MET A 28 0.04 5.52 8.04
CA MET A 28 -0.45 4.93 6.80
C MET A 28 0.53 3.90 6.23
N LEU A 29 1.83 4.19 6.29
CA LEU A 29 2.90 3.27 5.91
C LEU A 29 2.77 1.93 6.62
N PHE A 30 2.68 1.95 7.96
CA PHE A 30 2.46 0.75 8.75
C PHE A 30 1.19 -0.01 8.32
N SER A 31 0.09 0.72 8.13
CA SER A 31 -1.19 0.13 7.72
C SER A 31 -1.09 -0.57 6.36
N MET A 32 -0.36 0.02 5.40
CA MET A 32 -0.15 -0.55 4.07
C MET A 32 0.77 -1.77 4.10
N THR A 33 1.84 -1.74 4.89
CA THR A 33 2.73 -2.89 5.09
C THR A 33 1.99 -4.07 5.74
N VAL A 34 1.13 -3.80 6.74
CA VAL A 34 0.29 -4.84 7.37
C VAL A 34 -0.73 -5.38 6.37
N MET A 35 -1.44 -4.52 5.64
CA MET A 35 -2.39 -4.92 4.60
C MET A 35 -1.72 -5.85 3.57
N HIS A 36 -0.57 -5.46 3.03
CA HIS A 36 0.17 -6.25 2.06
C HIS A 36 0.60 -7.62 2.62
N ALA A 37 1.08 -7.66 3.87
CA ALA A 37 1.43 -8.91 4.54
C ALA A 37 0.21 -9.83 4.73
N VAL A 38 -0.94 -9.28 5.15
CA VAL A 38 -2.20 -10.04 5.34
C VAL A 38 -2.68 -10.62 4.02
N ILE A 39 -2.68 -9.82 2.96
CA ILE A 39 -3.11 -10.23 1.62
C ILE A 39 -2.22 -11.37 1.08
N ASN A 40 -0.90 -11.25 1.21
CA ASN A 40 0.04 -12.32 0.85
C ASN A 40 -0.17 -13.60 1.70
N HIS A 41 -0.55 -13.46 2.97
CA HIS A 41 -0.87 -14.62 3.79
C HIS A 41 -2.19 -15.28 3.39
N ARG A 42 -3.19 -14.52 2.94
CA ARG A 42 -4.48 -15.06 2.46
C ARG A 42 -4.31 -15.98 1.25
N GLU A 43 -3.33 -15.74 0.39
CA GLU A 43 -3.00 -16.63 -0.73
C GLU A 43 -2.80 -18.09 -0.29
N ARG A 44 -2.21 -18.32 0.89
CA ARG A 44 -1.89 -19.66 1.41
C ARG A 44 -3.12 -20.52 1.72
N PHE A 45 -4.30 -19.91 1.77
CA PHE A 45 -5.56 -20.61 2.07
C PHE A 45 -6.28 -21.09 0.80
N GLY A 46 -5.67 -20.93 -0.38
CA GLY A 46 -6.26 -21.37 -1.65
C GLY A 46 -7.64 -20.75 -1.88
N SER A 47 -8.63 -21.58 -2.22
CA SER A 47 -10.01 -21.16 -2.49
C SER A 47 -10.73 -20.54 -1.29
N PHE A 48 -10.32 -20.85 -0.05
CA PHE A 48 -10.85 -20.17 1.15
C PHE A 48 -10.28 -18.75 1.33
N GLY A 49 -9.11 -18.49 0.76
CA GLY A 49 -8.43 -17.20 0.82
C GLY A 49 -8.89 -16.25 -0.27
N TRP A 50 -8.96 -16.76 -1.50
CA TRP A 50 -9.35 -16.02 -2.71
C TRP A 50 -10.10 -16.94 -3.67
N SER A 51 -11.20 -16.46 -4.24
CA SER A 51 -11.90 -17.18 -5.32
C SER A 51 -11.01 -17.31 -6.56
N GLN A 52 -10.11 -16.34 -6.79
CA GLN A 52 -9.08 -16.37 -7.82
C GLN A 52 -7.75 -15.95 -7.19
N PRO A 53 -6.70 -16.79 -7.21
CA PRO A 53 -5.42 -16.47 -6.59
C PRO A 53 -4.78 -15.28 -7.29
N TYR A 54 -4.29 -14.35 -6.48
CA TYR A 54 -3.65 -13.14 -6.95
C TYR A 54 -2.25 -13.05 -6.36
N PHE A 55 -1.25 -12.89 -7.23
CA PHE A 55 0.13 -12.70 -6.81
C PHE A 55 0.45 -11.21 -6.61
N PHE A 56 0.43 -10.76 -5.36
CA PHE A 56 0.81 -9.39 -5.01
C PHE A 56 2.33 -9.30 -4.93
N SER A 57 2.91 -8.49 -5.78
CA SER A 57 4.35 -8.29 -5.87
C SER A 57 4.83 -7.25 -4.86
N PRO A 58 6.10 -7.33 -4.43
CA PRO A 58 6.81 -6.25 -3.73
C PRO A 58 6.62 -4.87 -4.38
N ASN A 59 6.58 -4.82 -5.71
CA ASN A 59 6.44 -3.59 -6.48
C ASN A 59 5.07 -2.91 -6.26
N ASP A 60 4.00 -3.69 -6.08
CA ASP A 60 2.66 -3.15 -5.80
C ASP A 60 2.66 -2.36 -4.48
N LEU A 61 3.42 -2.82 -3.48
CA LEU A 61 3.62 -2.11 -2.21
C LEU A 61 4.47 -0.84 -2.38
N GLN A 62 5.59 -0.94 -3.11
CA GLN A 62 6.50 0.19 -3.35
C GLN A 62 5.80 1.35 -4.07
N ILE A 63 5.09 1.07 -5.17
CA ILE A 63 4.34 2.09 -5.92
C ILE A 63 3.30 2.75 -5.02
N SER A 64 2.56 1.95 -4.24
CA SER A 64 1.53 2.48 -3.36
C SER A 64 2.10 3.40 -2.27
N ILE A 65 3.29 3.09 -1.73
CA ILE A 65 3.96 3.93 -0.74
C ILE A 65 4.52 5.20 -1.36
N LYS A 66 5.04 5.15 -2.60
CA LYS A 66 5.48 6.33 -3.33
C LYS A 66 4.33 7.32 -3.55
N MET A 67 3.16 6.83 -3.99
CA MET A 67 1.96 7.65 -4.14
C MET A 67 1.50 8.25 -2.80
N LEU A 68 1.55 7.47 -1.71
CA LEU A 68 1.28 7.99 -0.37
C LEU A 68 2.27 9.10 0.02
N ALA A 69 3.56 8.93 -0.26
CA ALA A 69 4.59 9.92 0.05
C ALA A 69 4.38 11.23 -0.74
N GLU A 70 4.06 11.14 -2.03
CA GLU A 70 3.72 12.28 -2.88
C GLU A 70 2.47 13.02 -2.36
N MET A 71 1.42 12.27 -2.01
CA MET A 71 0.21 12.84 -1.40
C MET A 71 0.50 13.54 -0.07
N CYS A 72 1.35 12.98 0.79
CA CYS A 72 1.70 13.59 2.09
C CYS A 72 2.53 14.87 1.93
N GLN A 73 3.33 14.96 0.86
CA GLN A 73 4.17 16.10 0.55
C GLN A 73 3.45 17.22 -0.21
N SER A 74 2.31 16.92 -0.86
CA SER A 74 1.53 17.93 -1.59
C SER A 74 1.08 19.08 -0.69
N GLN A 75 1.25 20.32 -1.19
CA GLN A 75 0.87 21.55 -0.49
C GLN A 75 -0.65 21.72 -0.38
N GLN A 76 -1.42 21.07 -1.24
CA GLN A 76 -2.89 21.15 -1.27
C GLN A 76 -3.55 20.35 -0.14
N VAL A 77 -2.78 19.53 0.57
CA VAL A 77 -3.25 18.71 1.67
C VAL A 77 -3.09 19.50 2.98
N ALA A 78 -4.13 20.26 3.34
CA ALA A 78 -4.19 21.07 4.56
C ALA A 78 -4.24 20.21 5.84
N GLY A 79 -3.14 19.51 6.15
CA GLY A 79 -2.98 18.70 7.38
C GLY A 79 -3.79 17.41 7.45
N ARG A 80 -4.59 17.07 6.42
CA ARG A 80 -5.38 15.83 6.37
C ARG A 80 -5.28 15.14 5.02
N ILE A 81 -4.71 13.94 5.02
CA ILE A 81 -4.66 13.07 3.85
C ILE A 81 -6.09 12.77 3.36
N PRO A 82 -6.43 12.95 2.07
CA PRO A 82 -7.73 12.61 1.53
C PRO A 82 -7.89 11.08 1.46
N LEU A 83 -8.37 10.49 2.56
CA LEU A 83 -8.48 9.03 2.73
C LEU A 83 -9.36 8.36 1.68
N LYS A 84 -10.38 9.03 1.16
CA LYS A 84 -11.22 8.51 0.07
C LYS A 84 -10.40 8.29 -1.20
N LEU A 85 -9.60 9.29 -1.58
CA LEU A 85 -8.70 9.19 -2.74
C LEU A 85 -7.63 8.12 -2.53
N LEU A 86 -7.01 8.09 -1.34
CA LEU A 86 -6.00 7.08 -1.02
C LEU A 86 -6.57 5.66 -1.12
N ARG A 87 -7.77 5.43 -0.58
CA ARG A 87 -8.45 4.12 -0.68
C ARG A 87 -8.79 3.75 -2.12
N TYR A 88 -9.19 4.71 -2.94
CA TYR A 88 -9.44 4.48 -4.36
C TYR A 88 -8.15 4.09 -5.11
N ILE A 89 -7.07 4.86 -4.92
CA ILE A 89 -5.77 4.58 -5.54
C ILE A 89 -5.24 3.21 -5.09
N VAL A 90 -5.17 2.97 -3.77
CA VAL A 90 -4.61 1.71 -3.28
C VAL A 90 -5.53 0.53 -3.61
N GLY A 91 -6.83 0.64 -3.34
CA GLY A 91 -7.76 -0.47 -3.45
C GLY A 91 -8.21 -0.79 -4.87
N VAL A 92 -8.47 0.22 -5.69
CA VAL A 92 -8.98 0.03 -7.06
C VAL A 92 -7.84 0.03 -8.07
N ILE A 93 -6.92 1.00 -7.98
CA ILE A 93 -5.87 1.15 -9.00
C ILE A 93 -4.74 0.13 -8.76
N ASN A 94 -4.11 0.17 -7.58
CA ASN A 94 -2.89 -0.60 -7.34
C ASN A 94 -3.18 -2.08 -7.01
N TYR A 95 -4.19 -2.35 -6.19
CA TYR A 95 -4.56 -3.72 -5.77
C TYR A 95 -5.79 -4.27 -6.50
N GLY A 96 -6.57 -3.41 -7.17
CA GLY A 96 -7.83 -3.80 -7.83
C GLY A 96 -7.72 -4.01 -9.33
N GLY A 97 -6.76 -3.37 -10.02
CA GLY A 97 -6.66 -3.38 -11.48
C GLY A 97 -6.36 -4.75 -12.12
N LYS A 98 -5.96 -5.74 -11.34
CA LYS A 98 -5.73 -7.12 -11.79
C LYS A 98 -6.92 -8.06 -11.45
N LEU A 99 -8.03 -7.52 -10.94
CA LEU A 99 -9.33 -8.21 -10.85
C LEU A 99 -10.14 -8.08 -12.15
N THR A 100 -9.51 -7.73 -13.27
CA THR A 100 -10.21 -7.66 -14.56
C THR A 100 -10.88 -9.01 -14.83
N HIS A 101 -12.20 -8.95 -14.81
CA HIS A 101 -13.09 -10.00 -15.25
C HIS A 101 -12.54 -10.58 -16.55
N GLN A 102 -12.28 -11.90 -16.53
CA GLN A 102 -12.39 -12.68 -17.75
C GLN A 102 -13.86 -12.59 -18.14
N GLU A 103 -14.17 -11.70 -19.08
CA GLU A 103 -15.32 -11.91 -19.97
C GLU A 103 -14.92 -12.94 -21.03
#